data_AF-A0A1L7WSN2-F1
#
_entry.id   AF-A0A1L7WSN2-F1
#
_cell.length_a   1.000
_cell.length_b   1.000
_cell.length_c   1.000
_cell.angle_alpha   90.00
_cell.angle_beta   90.00
_cell.angle_gamma   90.00
#
_symmetry.space_group_name_H-M   'P 1'
#
loop_
_entity.id
_entity.type
_entity.pdbx_description
1 polymer ?
#
loop_
_entity_poly.entity_id
_entity_poly.type
_entity_poly.pdbx_seq_one_letter_code
_entity_poly.pdbx_strand_id
1 'polypeptide(L)'
;MPSIEYKPNGPAMDQHIPTADEKEKLQYIVSTTSLESPLQSIESGNASESEGTCERIDENPFLDPKIAQHWADVYEKSKYEGRHVFDPTFNWTKVEEKKLVRRLDWHVCLWACIMYFAVQLDRGNLSQALSDDYNFGSIVFAFSFLASELPCQLISKKTGPDRWIPVQVTLWSITAAAQSSITGRKSFLTCRCILGILEGGFTAEVVLWLSYFYTSRELPVRLSFFFTAMSATSIIASVLAYAILHMRGVLGWAGWRWLFLIEGLMTLTAGLASFFMMPSSAVSTKIWFRPKGWLSERQSKIAVNRLLQDDPSKGDMNNREGITFRGLWNAARDYDLWPLYAIGLVAYIPTTPPSHYLTLTLRHLGFSTYNTNLLTIPHSAVHILTLLAVTWLSERLNSRAYLALLQPLWTLPCILALRFWHGALKDPWQTYALVTVLLSYPYCHAIVVGWCSKNSNNVGSRAMSAVFYSMCVQVGSICANTVYREDDRPLYHRGNRNLIIVNVLVVALMVGTKAYYVLKNKRRERIWRSMSAGEQVDYKVNTKSSGSRRLDFRFAH
;
A
#
# COMPACT_ATOMS: atom_id res chain seq x y z
N MET A 1 32.31 -22.61 -64.87
CA MET A 1 32.66 -21.20 -64.59
C MET A 1 31.90 -20.78 -63.34
N PRO A 2 32.54 -20.04 -62.42
CA PRO A 2 33.14 -20.68 -61.24
C PRO A 2 32.55 -20.24 -59.89
N SER A 3 32.82 -21.08 -58.90
CA SER A 3 32.75 -20.86 -57.45
C SER A 3 33.60 -19.67 -57.01
N ILE A 4 33.04 -18.81 -56.15
CA ILE A 4 33.75 -17.74 -55.44
C ILE A 4 33.70 -18.04 -53.94
N GLU A 5 34.88 -18.27 -53.41
CA GLU A 5 35.25 -18.55 -52.03
C GLU A 5 35.29 -17.22 -51.23
N TYR A 6 34.65 -17.16 -50.06
CA TYR A 6 34.71 -15.99 -49.17
C TYR A 6 35.48 -16.37 -47.90
N LYS A 7 36.72 -15.88 -47.77
CA LYS A 7 37.54 -15.97 -46.55
C LYS A 7 37.13 -14.89 -45.54
N PRO A 8 36.98 -15.21 -44.24
CA PRO A 8 36.92 -14.19 -43.19
C PRO A 8 38.33 -13.92 -42.62
N ASN A 9 38.73 -12.65 -42.61
CA ASN A 9 39.91 -12.15 -41.89
C ASN A 9 39.49 -11.67 -40.49
N GLY A 10 40.16 -12.16 -39.45
CA GLY A 10 40.11 -11.62 -38.07
C GLY A 10 40.94 -12.49 -37.11
N PRO A 11 41.88 -11.92 -36.32
CA PRO A 11 42.81 -12.71 -35.51
C PRO A 11 42.14 -13.25 -34.24
N ALA A 12 42.52 -14.47 -33.85
CA ALA A 12 42.05 -15.14 -32.65
C ALA A 12 42.55 -14.41 -31.38
N MET A 13 41.64 -14.17 -30.42
CA MET A 13 41.98 -13.79 -29.05
C MET A 13 42.42 -15.03 -28.27
N ASP A 14 43.70 -15.11 -27.92
CA ASP A 14 44.20 -16.07 -26.94
C ASP A 14 43.64 -15.74 -25.55
N GLN A 15 42.97 -16.70 -24.92
CA GLN A 15 42.55 -16.60 -23.52
C GLN A 15 43.76 -16.89 -22.61
N HIS A 16 44.39 -15.84 -22.09
CA HIS A 16 45.45 -15.97 -21.11
C HIS A 16 44.87 -16.42 -19.76
N ILE A 17 45.14 -17.66 -19.36
CA ILE A 17 44.89 -18.15 -18.00
C ILE A 17 46.08 -17.70 -17.14
N PRO A 18 45.85 -16.93 -16.05
CA PRO A 18 46.93 -16.41 -15.23
C PRO A 18 47.62 -17.53 -14.44
N THR A 19 48.94 -17.44 -14.38
CA THR A 19 49.80 -18.44 -13.74
C THR A 19 49.76 -18.32 -12.21
N ALA A 20 50.24 -19.34 -11.49
CA ALA A 20 50.19 -19.39 -10.02
C ALA A 20 50.88 -18.18 -9.35
N ASP A 21 51.99 -17.69 -9.94
CA ASP A 21 52.72 -16.50 -9.48
C ASP A 21 51.92 -15.18 -9.61
N GLU A 22 51.05 -15.07 -10.61
CA GLU A 22 50.22 -13.88 -10.80
C GLU A 22 49.05 -13.83 -9.78
N LYS A 23 48.56 -14.99 -9.36
CA LYS A 23 47.56 -15.10 -8.29
C LYS A 23 48.13 -14.72 -6.92
N GLU A 24 49.40 -15.07 -6.67
CA GLU A 24 50.08 -14.74 -5.42
C GLU A 24 50.40 -13.24 -5.33
N LYS A 25 50.80 -12.59 -6.45
CA LYS A 25 50.94 -11.13 -6.53
C LYS A 25 49.62 -10.38 -6.36
N LEU A 26 48.51 -10.91 -6.88
CA LEU A 26 47.16 -10.34 -6.67
C LEU A 26 46.71 -10.47 -5.20
N GLN A 27 47.05 -11.56 -4.51
CA GLN A 27 46.78 -11.72 -3.07
C GLN A 27 47.60 -10.74 -2.20
N TYR A 28 48.84 -10.45 -2.59
CA TYR A 28 49.70 -9.51 -1.87
C TYR A 28 49.18 -8.06 -1.99
N ILE A 29 48.74 -7.64 -3.20
CA ILE A 29 48.19 -6.29 -3.45
C ILE A 29 46.86 -6.06 -2.70
N VAL A 30 46.00 -7.07 -2.61
CA VAL A 30 44.74 -7.00 -1.85
C VAL A 30 44.99 -6.91 -0.34
N SER A 31 46.05 -7.55 0.17
CA SER A 31 46.39 -7.55 1.60
C SER A 31 46.99 -6.23 2.10
N THR A 32 47.63 -5.44 1.22
CA THR A 32 48.22 -4.14 1.58
C THR A 32 47.25 -2.95 1.51
N THR A 33 45.99 -3.16 1.11
CA THR A 33 45.01 -2.06 0.93
C THR A 33 43.91 -2.06 2.01
N SER A 34 44.06 -2.83 3.09
CA SER A 34 43.10 -2.85 4.20
C SER A 34 43.80 -2.69 5.55
N LEU A 35 43.99 -1.44 5.97
CA LEU A 35 44.29 -0.89 7.31
C LEU A 35 44.43 0.63 7.04
N GLU A 36 43.55 1.55 7.41
CA GLU A 36 43.03 1.91 8.74
C GLU A 36 41.76 2.75 8.59
N SER A 37 40.83 2.65 9.55
CA SER A 37 39.90 3.73 9.87
C SER A 37 40.20 4.22 11.28
N PRO A 38 40.13 5.53 11.52
CA PRO A 38 39.71 6.00 12.83
C PRO A 38 38.55 6.98 12.71
N LEU A 39 37.43 6.58 13.31
CA LEU A 39 36.44 7.52 13.85
C LEU A 39 37.05 8.22 15.07
N GLN A 40 37.17 9.55 15.05
CA GLN A 40 37.07 10.34 16.28
C GLN A 40 36.76 11.83 16.06
N SER A 41 35.80 12.29 16.89
CA SER A 41 35.56 13.62 17.45
C SER A 41 35.23 14.83 16.55
N ILE A 42 34.01 15.30 16.77
CA ILE A 42 33.50 16.66 16.57
C ILE A 42 34.35 17.66 17.36
N GLU A 43 34.79 18.75 16.73
CA GLU A 43 34.85 20.07 17.38
C GLU A 43 34.78 21.22 16.36
N SER A 44 34.18 22.30 16.84
CA SER A 44 33.65 23.48 16.15
C SER A 44 34.69 24.44 15.56
N GLY A 45 34.40 24.99 14.38
CA GLY A 45 35.06 26.19 13.86
C GLY A 45 34.24 26.86 12.75
N ASN A 46 33.69 28.04 13.05
CA ASN A 46 33.07 28.95 12.08
C ASN A 46 34.09 29.44 11.05
N ALA A 47 33.75 29.43 9.75
CA ALA A 47 34.01 30.54 8.83
C ALA A 47 33.41 30.33 7.43
N SER A 48 32.71 31.38 6.97
CA SER A 48 32.49 31.86 5.60
C SER A 48 31.70 31.02 4.58
N GLU A 49 30.56 31.61 4.21
CA GLU A 49 29.80 31.39 2.97
C GLU A 49 30.70 31.51 1.72
N SER A 50 30.75 30.45 0.91
CA SER A 50 30.80 30.54 -0.56
C SER A 50 30.64 29.16 -1.19
N GLU A 51 29.75 29.09 -2.19
CA GLU A 51 29.69 28.07 -3.24
C GLU A 51 29.18 26.65 -2.87
N GLY A 52 27.89 26.44 -3.14
CA GLY A 52 27.39 25.30 -3.91
C GLY A 52 27.86 23.91 -3.52
N THR A 53 27.82 23.56 -2.24
CA THR A 53 28.29 22.24 -1.80
C THR A 53 27.22 21.17 -2.05
N CYS A 54 27.56 20.20 -2.91
CA CYS A 54 26.84 18.95 -3.12
C CYS A 54 26.67 18.16 -1.81
N GLU A 55 25.61 18.45 -1.05
CA GLU A 55 25.21 17.61 0.07
C GLU A 55 24.63 16.28 -0.42
N ARG A 56 25.44 15.21 -0.28
CA ARG A 56 25.12 13.77 -0.36
C ARG A 56 23.84 13.41 -1.14
N ILE A 57 24.01 13.17 -2.44
CA ILE A 57 23.12 12.29 -3.20
C ILE A 57 23.45 10.87 -2.71
N ASP A 58 22.46 10.05 -2.42
CA ASP A 58 22.67 8.60 -2.23
C ASP A 58 23.58 8.09 -3.37
N GLU A 59 24.67 7.39 -3.07
CA GLU A 59 25.65 6.96 -4.09
C GLU A 59 24.92 6.31 -5.27
N ASN A 60 24.99 6.93 -6.45
CA ASN A 60 24.34 6.41 -7.65
C ASN A 60 24.91 5.01 -7.92
N PRO A 61 24.10 3.94 -7.79
CA PRO A 61 24.58 2.56 -7.85
C PRO A 61 25.09 2.20 -9.25
N PHE A 62 24.76 3.00 -10.26
CA PHE A 62 25.16 2.79 -11.65
C PHE A 62 26.47 3.48 -12.03
N LEU A 63 27.18 4.09 -11.07
CA LEU A 63 28.53 4.62 -11.34
C LEU A 63 29.55 3.51 -11.60
N ASP A 64 29.34 2.32 -11.06
CA ASP A 64 30.12 1.13 -11.45
C ASP A 64 29.63 0.63 -12.83
N PRO A 65 30.50 0.65 -13.87
CA PRO A 65 30.12 0.20 -15.21
C PRO A 65 29.59 -1.23 -15.25
N LYS A 66 30.09 -2.12 -14.38
CA LYS A 66 29.63 -3.52 -14.32
C LYS A 66 28.19 -3.62 -13.82
N ILE A 67 27.84 -2.81 -12.81
CA ILE A 67 26.50 -2.74 -12.25
C ILE A 67 25.54 -2.10 -13.27
N ALA A 68 25.96 -1.01 -13.90
CA ALA A 68 25.18 -0.34 -14.95
C ALA A 68 24.87 -1.28 -16.13
N GLN A 69 25.88 -2.02 -16.61
CA GLN A 69 25.71 -2.97 -17.71
C GLN A 69 24.81 -4.14 -17.32
N HIS A 70 25.00 -4.72 -16.13
CA HIS A 70 24.13 -5.79 -15.62
C HIS A 70 22.66 -5.37 -15.62
N TRP A 71 22.35 -4.18 -15.07
CA TRP A 71 20.97 -3.69 -15.02
C TRP A 71 20.44 -3.26 -16.39
N ALA A 72 21.27 -2.70 -17.27
CA ALA A 72 20.87 -2.43 -18.65
C ALA A 72 20.44 -3.71 -19.38
N ASP A 73 21.19 -4.80 -19.23
CA ASP A 73 20.84 -6.11 -19.80
C ASP A 73 19.53 -6.65 -19.22
N VAL A 74 19.33 -6.48 -17.91
CA VAL A 74 18.08 -6.84 -17.24
C VAL A 74 16.90 -6.05 -17.78
N TYR A 75 17.04 -4.73 -17.97
CA TYR A 75 15.98 -3.85 -18.48
C TYR A 75 15.61 -4.15 -19.93
N GLU A 76 16.60 -4.53 -20.76
CA GLU A 76 16.35 -4.95 -22.13
C GLU A 76 15.65 -6.32 -22.16
N LYS A 77 16.11 -7.27 -21.36
CA LYS A 77 15.51 -8.61 -21.25
C LYS A 77 14.07 -8.56 -20.72
N SER A 78 13.80 -7.73 -19.72
CA SER A 78 12.47 -7.53 -19.13
C SER A 78 11.57 -6.67 -20.03
N LYS A 79 12.12 -6.05 -21.08
CA LYS A 79 11.43 -5.07 -21.93
C LYS A 79 10.84 -3.93 -21.10
N TYR A 80 11.55 -3.45 -20.07
CA TYR A 80 11.12 -2.34 -19.23
C TYR A 80 10.72 -1.13 -20.08
N GLU A 81 9.61 -0.46 -19.74
CA GLU A 81 9.06 0.63 -20.55
C GLU A 81 9.99 1.86 -20.56
N GLY A 82 10.71 2.09 -19.46
CA GLY A 82 11.66 3.20 -19.31
C GLY A 82 13.06 2.91 -19.86
N ARG A 83 13.33 1.74 -20.44
CA ARG A 83 14.71 1.34 -20.82
C ARG A 83 15.40 2.29 -21.81
N HIS A 84 14.63 2.89 -22.72
CA HIS A 84 15.14 3.83 -23.71
C HIS A 84 15.56 5.20 -23.14
N VAL A 85 15.12 5.54 -21.92
CA VAL A 85 15.52 6.78 -21.22
C VAL A 85 16.48 6.52 -20.06
N PHE A 86 16.84 5.26 -19.81
CA PHE A 86 17.84 4.91 -18.80
C PHE A 86 19.21 5.44 -19.22
N ASP A 87 19.85 6.17 -18.31
CA ASP A 87 21.18 6.76 -18.51
C ASP A 87 21.92 6.78 -17.16
N PRO A 88 22.88 5.87 -16.96
CA PRO A 88 23.68 5.76 -15.73
C PRO A 88 24.39 7.04 -15.31
N THR A 89 24.74 7.88 -16.29
CA THR A 89 25.55 9.10 -16.11
C THR A 89 24.72 10.37 -16.03
N PHE A 90 23.39 10.26 -16.16
CA PHE A 90 22.51 11.40 -16.18
C PHE A 90 22.37 12.03 -14.80
N ASN A 91 22.69 13.32 -14.72
CA ASN A 91 22.60 14.11 -13.51
C ASN A 91 21.49 15.16 -13.62
N TRP A 92 20.88 15.47 -12.47
CA TRP A 92 19.86 16.51 -12.34
C TRP A 92 20.02 17.25 -11.01
N THR A 93 19.44 18.45 -10.93
CA THR A 93 19.48 19.25 -9.71
C THR A 93 18.32 18.90 -8.77
N LYS A 94 18.51 19.06 -7.44
CA LYS A 94 17.44 18.88 -6.44
C LYS A 94 16.22 19.79 -6.71
N VAL A 95 16.44 20.96 -7.32
CA VAL A 95 15.37 21.90 -7.70
C VAL A 95 14.51 21.32 -8.83
N GLU A 96 15.12 20.74 -9.86
CA GLU A 96 14.41 20.07 -10.94
C GLU A 96 13.60 18.88 -10.45
N GLU A 97 14.20 18.07 -9.57
CA GLU A 97 13.53 16.94 -8.95
C GLU A 97 12.31 17.38 -8.12
N LYS A 98 12.45 18.39 -7.26
CA LYS A 98 11.33 18.90 -6.46
C LYS A 98 10.20 19.46 -7.32
N LYS A 99 10.53 20.10 -8.45
CA LYS A 99 9.53 20.60 -9.41
C LYS A 99 8.82 19.44 -10.13
N LEU A 100 9.55 18.38 -10.49
CA LEU A 100 9.00 17.15 -11.05
C LEU A 100 8.04 16.48 -10.06
N VAL A 101 8.47 16.25 -8.82
CA VAL A 101 7.66 15.59 -7.78
C VAL A 101 6.37 16.34 -7.52
N ARG A 102 6.41 17.67 -7.38
CA ARG A 102 5.18 18.47 -7.25
C ARG A 102 4.22 18.27 -8.43
N ARG A 103 4.75 18.14 -9.64
CA ARG A 103 3.93 17.89 -10.83
C ARG A 103 3.30 16.51 -10.80
N LEU A 104 4.06 15.49 -10.37
CA LEU A 104 3.53 14.15 -10.12
C LEU A 104 2.47 14.16 -9.03
N ASP A 105 2.66 14.91 -7.94
CA ASP A 105 1.68 15.00 -6.85
C ASP A 105 0.34 15.56 -7.34
N TRP A 106 0.35 16.60 -8.18
CA TRP A 106 -0.87 17.17 -8.75
C TRP A 106 -1.59 16.27 -9.76
N HIS A 107 -0.87 15.46 -10.53
CA HIS A 107 -1.47 14.67 -11.62
C HIS A 107 -1.73 13.21 -11.24
N VAL A 108 -0.84 12.63 -10.42
CA VAL A 108 -0.84 11.22 -10.04
C VAL A 108 -1.45 11.06 -8.65
N CYS A 109 -0.85 11.66 -7.61
CA CYS A 109 -1.31 11.48 -6.24
C CYS A 109 -2.71 12.05 -6.01
N LEU A 110 -2.98 13.27 -6.48
CA LEU A 110 -4.30 13.88 -6.35
C LEU A 110 -5.37 13.04 -7.05
N TRP A 111 -5.08 12.52 -8.25
CA TRP A 111 -6.02 11.68 -8.98
C TRP A 111 -6.28 10.35 -8.27
N ALA A 112 -5.24 9.73 -7.71
CA ALA A 112 -5.40 8.55 -6.85
C ALA A 112 -6.32 8.84 -5.65
N CYS A 113 -6.17 10.00 -5.00
CA CYS A 113 -7.06 10.42 -3.91
C CYS A 113 -8.50 10.65 -4.38
N ILE A 114 -8.72 11.21 -5.57
CA ILE A 114 -10.07 11.40 -6.15
C ILE A 114 -10.74 10.07 -6.45
N MET A 115 -10.03 9.11 -7.07
CA MET A 115 -10.60 7.78 -7.33
C MET A 115 -10.87 7.03 -6.03
N TYR A 116 -10.01 7.17 -5.02
CA TYR A 116 -10.25 6.58 -3.71
C TYR A 116 -11.44 7.23 -3.01
N PHE A 117 -11.60 8.54 -3.13
CA PHE A 117 -12.78 9.23 -2.66
C PHE A 117 -14.05 8.66 -3.31
N ALA A 118 -14.03 8.43 -4.62
CA ALA A 118 -15.16 7.82 -5.33
C ALA A 118 -15.51 6.42 -4.75
N VAL A 119 -14.53 5.51 -4.63
CA VAL A 119 -14.80 4.17 -4.08
C VAL A 119 -15.29 4.21 -2.63
N GLN A 120 -14.79 5.17 -1.83
CA GLN A 120 -15.19 5.30 -0.43
C GLN A 120 -16.59 5.90 -0.26
N LEU A 121 -17.07 6.72 -1.20
CA LEU A 121 -18.48 7.12 -1.26
C LEU A 121 -19.37 5.88 -1.46
N ASP A 122 -19.05 5.07 -2.47
CA ASP A 122 -19.83 3.87 -2.82
C ASP A 122 -19.85 2.81 -1.70
N ARG A 123 -18.82 2.77 -0.83
CA ARG A 123 -18.81 1.88 0.34
C ARG A 123 -19.58 2.45 1.53
N GLY A 124 -19.54 3.77 1.70
CA GLY A 124 -20.23 4.47 2.79
C GLY A 124 -21.76 4.41 2.66
N ASN A 125 -22.27 4.37 1.42
CA ASN A 125 -23.70 4.46 1.11
C ASN A 125 -24.58 3.45 1.85
N LEU A 126 -24.11 2.20 2.06
CA LEU A 126 -24.92 1.16 2.71
C LEU A 126 -25.13 1.47 4.19
N SER A 127 -24.08 1.92 4.87
CA SER A 127 -24.14 2.29 6.28
C SER A 127 -25.06 3.49 6.54
N GLN A 128 -25.18 4.38 5.54
CA GLN A 128 -26.05 5.55 5.57
C GLN A 128 -27.49 5.24 5.16
N ALA A 129 -27.69 4.26 4.28
CA ALA A 129 -29.00 3.80 3.82
C ALA A 129 -29.78 2.97 4.86
N LEU A 130 -29.13 2.56 5.97
CA LEU A 130 -29.76 1.91 7.14
C LEU A 130 -30.64 0.70 6.78
N SER A 131 -30.08 -0.26 6.02
CA SER A 131 -30.79 -1.49 5.61
C SER A 131 -30.87 -2.54 6.72
N ASP A 132 -32.01 -3.20 6.89
CA ASP A 132 -32.21 -4.28 7.88
C ASP A 132 -31.37 -5.54 7.56
N ASP A 133 -31.08 -5.81 6.28
CA ASP A 133 -30.27 -6.96 5.81
C ASP A 133 -28.75 -6.64 5.72
N TYR A 134 -28.29 -5.63 6.46
CA TYR A 134 -26.91 -5.09 6.38
C TYR A 134 -25.82 -6.16 6.48
N ASN A 135 -25.94 -7.08 7.43
CA ASN A 135 -24.91 -8.09 7.70
C ASN A 135 -24.72 -9.05 6.55
N PHE A 136 -25.81 -9.60 6.02
CA PHE A 136 -25.72 -10.58 4.96
C PHE A 136 -25.26 -9.95 3.65
N GLY A 137 -25.73 -8.73 3.34
CA GLY A 137 -25.25 -7.96 2.20
C GLY A 137 -23.76 -7.62 2.29
N SER A 138 -23.28 -7.27 3.48
CA SER A 138 -21.86 -6.96 3.73
C SER A 138 -20.97 -8.20 3.62
N ILE A 139 -21.43 -9.36 4.11
CA ILE A 139 -20.71 -10.64 3.96
C ILE A 139 -20.60 -11.05 2.49
N VAL A 140 -21.70 -10.99 1.73
CA VAL A 140 -21.69 -11.31 0.29
C VAL A 140 -20.73 -10.39 -0.46
N PHE A 141 -20.80 -9.08 -0.19
CA PHE A 141 -19.87 -8.12 -0.77
C PHE A 141 -18.41 -8.46 -0.42
N ALA A 142 -18.09 -8.71 0.85
CA ALA A 142 -16.74 -8.98 1.30
C ALA A 142 -16.17 -10.29 0.75
N PHE A 143 -16.99 -11.35 0.65
CA PHE A 143 -16.58 -12.61 0.05
C PHE A 143 -16.30 -12.46 -1.45
N SER A 144 -17.21 -11.79 -2.17
CA SER A 144 -17.03 -11.48 -3.59
C SER A 144 -15.80 -10.61 -3.85
N PHE A 145 -15.55 -9.62 -2.98
CA PHE A 145 -14.36 -8.78 -3.02
C PHE A 145 -13.07 -9.59 -2.86
N LEU A 146 -13.02 -10.47 -1.85
CA LEU A 146 -11.85 -11.32 -1.63
C LEU A 146 -11.62 -12.27 -2.81
N ALA A 147 -12.70 -12.83 -3.37
CA ALA A 147 -12.63 -13.74 -4.50
C ALA A 147 -12.09 -13.07 -5.76
N SER A 148 -12.42 -11.78 -5.98
CA SER A 148 -11.95 -11.04 -7.15
C SER A 148 -10.59 -10.36 -6.95
N GLU A 149 -10.11 -10.14 -5.72
CA GLU A 149 -8.86 -9.43 -5.43
C GLU A 149 -7.65 -9.96 -6.20
N LEU A 150 -7.41 -11.28 -6.14
CA LEU A 150 -6.29 -11.92 -6.84
C LEU A 150 -6.50 -11.92 -8.36
N PRO A 151 -7.64 -12.38 -8.92
CA PRO A 151 -7.90 -12.29 -10.36
C PRO A 151 -7.77 -10.87 -10.92
N CYS A 152 -8.26 -9.87 -10.20
CA CYS A 152 -8.25 -8.48 -10.63
C CYS A 152 -6.81 -7.97 -10.78
N GLN A 153 -5.94 -8.23 -9.80
CA GLN A 153 -4.52 -7.89 -9.90
C GLN A 153 -3.79 -8.60 -11.04
N LEU A 154 -4.12 -9.87 -11.33
CA LEU A 154 -3.56 -10.58 -12.47
C LEU A 154 -3.95 -9.91 -13.79
N ILE A 155 -5.23 -9.54 -13.93
CA ILE A 155 -5.78 -8.87 -15.11
C ILE A 155 -5.16 -7.49 -15.26
N SER A 156 -5.22 -6.67 -14.21
CA SER A 156 -4.70 -5.29 -14.17
C SER A 156 -3.24 -5.22 -14.58
N LYS A 157 -2.41 -6.15 -14.07
CA LYS A 157 -1.01 -6.20 -14.43
C LYS A 157 -0.75 -6.70 -15.85
N LYS A 158 -1.64 -7.51 -16.44
CA LYS A 158 -1.52 -7.95 -17.83
C LYS A 158 -1.98 -6.88 -18.83
N THR A 159 -3.08 -6.18 -18.52
CA THR A 159 -3.69 -5.18 -19.41
C THR A 159 -3.12 -3.78 -19.23
N GLY A 160 -2.58 -3.50 -18.04
CA GLY A 160 -2.11 -2.20 -17.60
C GLY A 160 -3.12 -1.55 -16.64
N PRO A 161 -2.68 -1.07 -15.45
CA PRO A 161 -3.54 -0.35 -14.52
C PRO A 161 -4.19 0.89 -15.15
N ASP A 162 -3.56 1.49 -16.16
CA ASP A 162 -4.07 2.64 -16.92
C ASP A 162 -5.39 2.37 -17.66
N ARG A 163 -5.67 1.11 -17.99
CA ARG A 163 -6.89 0.72 -18.71
C ARG A 163 -7.87 0.01 -17.81
N TRP A 164 -7.37 -0.84 -16.93
CA TRP A 164 -8.21 -1.67 -16.10
C TRP A 164 -8.88 -0.88 -14.98
N ILE A 165 -8.17 0.02 -14.30
CA ILE A 165 -8.76 0.86 -13.23
C ILE A 165 -9.94 1.69 -13.76
N PRO A 166 -9.84 2.44 -14.89
CA PRO A 166 -10.98 3.18 -15.42
C PRO A 166 -12.18 2.29 -15.78
N VAL A 167 -11.95 1.14 -16.42
CA VAL A 167 -13.01 0.17 -16.75
C VAL A 167 -13.70 -0.32 -15.48
N GLN A 168 -12.91 -0.68 -14.47
CA GLN A 168 -13.39 -1.15 -13.19
C GLN A 168 -14.26 -0.09 -12.48
N VAL A 169 -13.77 1.16 -12.40
CA VAL A 169 -14.49 2.28 -11.79
C VAL A 169 -15.81 2.51 -12.52
N THR A 170 -15.80 2.58 -13.85
CA THR A 170 -17.01 2.79 -14.65
C THR A 170 -18.03 1.68 -14.45
N LEU A 171 -17.61 0.41 -14.49
CA LEU A 171 -18.51 -0.74 -14.33
C LEU A 171 -19.13 -0.79 -12.93
N TRP A 172 -18.34 -0.55 -11.87
CA TRP A 172 -18.91 -0.53 -10.52
C TRP A 172 -19.85 0.66 -10.36
N SER A 173 -19.55 1.82 -10.95
CA SER A 173 -20.34 3.04 -10.80
C SER A 173 -21.73 2.88 -11.43
N ILE A 174 -21.79 2.23 -12.60
CA ILE A 174 -23.06 1.84 -13.23
C ILE A 174 -23.86 0.92 -12.30
N THR A 175 -23.19 -0.07 -11.69
CA THR A 175 -23.81 -1.01 -10.76
C THR A 175 -24.28 -0.30 -9.48
N ALA A 176 -23.50 0.65 -8.97
CA ALA A 176 -23.80 1.44 -7.78
C ALA A 176 -25.04 2.32 -8.02
N ALA A 177 -25.11 3.01 -9.16
CA ALA A 177 -26.28 3.79 -9.57
C ALA A 177 -27.52 2.91 -9.76
N ALA A 178 -27.35 1.69 -10.31
CA ALA A 178 -28.43 0.72 -10.48
C ALA A 178 -29.04 0.24 -9.14
N GLN A 179 -28.34 0.41 -8.00
CA GLN A 179 -28.91 0.10 -6.67
C GLN A 179 -30.18 0.91 -6.37
N SER A 180 -30.32 2.11 -6.96
CA SER A 180 -31.51 2.95 -6.81
C SER A 180 -32.82 2.25 -7.27
N SER A 181 -32.71 1.27 -8.17
CA SER A 181 -33.83 0.54 -8.76
C SER A 181 -34.06 -0.86 -8.15
N ILE A 182 -33.41 -1.18 -7.02
CA ILE A 182 -33.54 -2.49 -6.38
C ILE A 182 -34.98 -2.74 -5.89
N THR A 183 -35.47 -3.94 -6.21
CA THR A 183 -36.77 -4.46 -5.80
C THR A 183 -36.58 -5.81 -5.08
N GLY A 184 -36.40 -5.74 -3.76
CA GLY A 184 -36.32 -6.92 -2.89
C GLY A 184 -34.91 -7.45 -2.59
N ARG A 185 -34.88 -8.51 -1.77
CA ARG A 185 -33.63 -9.06 -1.20
C ARG A 185 -32.71 -9.70 -2.23
N LYS A 186 -33.26 -10.43 -3.21
CA LYS A 186 -32.45 -11.12 -4.24
C LYS A 186 -31.67 -10.12 -5.10
N SER A 187 -32.34 -9.08 -5.61
CA SER A 187 -31.71 -8.02 -6.40
C SER A 187 -30.68 -7.23 -5.59
N PHE A 188 -30.95 -6.99 -4.30
CA PHE A 188 -29.97 -6.42 -3.38
C PHE A 188 -28.70 -7.25 -3.26
N LEU A 189 -28.82 -8.56 -2.98
CA LEU A 189 -27.67 -9.44 -2.81
C LEU A 189 -26.88 -9.66 -4.10
N THR A 190 -27.57 -9.78 -5.25
CA THR A 190 -26.90 -9.86 -6.55
C THR A 190 -26.10 -8.59 -6.83
N CYS A 191 -26.67 -7.41 -6.56
CA CYS A 191 -25.97 -6.15 -6.74
C CYS A 191 -24.74 -6.05 -5.82
N ARG A 192 -24.87 -6.48 -4.55
CA ARG A 192 -23.75 -6.56 -3.59
C ARG A 192 -22.63 -7.49 -4.07
N CYS A 193 -22.99 -8.63 -4.64
CA CYS A 193 -22.03 -9.58 -5.19
C CYS A 193 -21.27 -8.95 -6.37
N ILE A 194 -21.98 -8.33 -7.32
CA ILE A 194 -21.37 -7.68 -8.49
C ILE A 194 -20.48 -6.52 -8.06
N LEU A 195 -20.91 -5.67 -7.12
CA LEU A 195 -20.10 -4.60 -6.57
C LEU A 195 -18.83 -5.14 -5.89
N GLY A 196 -18.94 -6.22 -5.09
CA GLY A 196 -17.78 -6.86 -4.49
C GLY A 196 -16.79 -7.35 -5.54
N ILE A 197 -17.28 -8.04 -6.59
CA ILE A 197 -16.44 -8.52 -7.70
C ILE A 197 -15.73 -7.34 -8.38
N LEU A 198 -16.47 -6.28 -8.71
CA LEU A 198 -15.96 -5.14 -9.46
C LEU A 198 -15.05 -4.25 -8.63
N GLU A 199 -15.27 -4.05 -7.33
CA GLU A 199 -14.39 -3.23 -6.49
C GLU A 199 -13.14 -3.97 -6.02
N GLY A 200 -13.17 -5.31 -6.02
CA GLY A 200 -12.06 -6.13 -5.56
C GLY A 200 -10.75 -5.82 -6.28
N GLY A 201 -9.67 -5.66 -5.51
CA GLY A 201 -8.34 -5.36 -6.06
C GLY A 201 -8.04 -3.89 -6.36
N PHE A 202 -9.05 -3.01 -6.49
CA PHE A 202 -8.87 -1.61 -6.89
C PHE A 202 -7.80 -0.87 -6.06
N THR A 203 -7.87 -0.99 -4.72
CA THR A 203 -6.91 -0.32 -3.83
C THR A 203 -5.47 -0.77 -4.09
N ALA A 204 -5.25 -2.08 -4.24
CA ALA A 204 -3.92 -2.63 -4.51
C ALA A 204 -3.39 -2.19 -5.89
N GLU A 205 -4.27 -2.05 -6.88
CA GLU A 205 -3.91 -1.60 -8.21
C GLU A 205 -3.52 -0.12 -8.27
N VAL A 206 -4.23 0.74 -7.55
CA VAL A 206 -3.85 2.16 -7.45
C VAL A 206 -2.50 2.29 -6.73
N VAL A 207 -2.25 1.50 -5.70
CA VAL A 207 -0.94 1.45 -5.02
C VAL A 207 0.16 0.99 -5.98
N LEU A 208 -0.10 -0.04 -6.79
CA LEU A 208 0.83 -0.50 -7.84
C LEU A 208 1.09 0.62 -8.86
N TRP A 209 0.05 1.29 -9.35
CA TRP A 209 0.18 2.39 -10.29
C TRP A 209 0.99 3.56 -9.71
N LEU A 210 0.77 3.93 -8.44
CA LEU A 210 1.58 4.95 -7.75
C LEU A 210 3.07 4.55 -7.68
N SER A 211 3.36 3.27 -7.50
CA SER A 211 4.75 2.78 -7.42
C SER A 211 5.57 3.01 -8.70
N TYR A 212 4.91 3.21 -9.86
CA TYR A 212 5.57 3.50 -11.14
C TYR A 212 6.09 4.95 -11.24
N PHE A 213 5.65 5.85 -10.35
CA PHE A 213 6.01 7.28 -10.39
C PHE A 213 6.85 7.72 -9.18
N TYR A 214 6.74 7.01 -8.06
CA TYR A 214 7.32 7.42 -6.77
C TYR A 214 8.45 6.49 -6.31
N THR A 215 9.48 7.09 -5.70
CA THR A 215 10.57 6.34 -5.07
C THR A 215 10.10 5.65 -3.78
N SER A 216 10.90 4.72 -3.27
CA SER A 216 10.59 3.93 -2.07
C SER A 216 10.49 4.78 -0.81
N ARG A 217 11.21 5.91 -0.78
CA ARG A 217 11.09 6.94 0.27
C ARG A 217 9.87 7.82 0.11
N GLU A 218 9.45 8.05 -1.13
CA GLU A 218 8.34 8.94 -1.41
C GLU A 218 6.98 8.27 -1.21
N LEU A 219 6.83 7.06 -1.75
CA LEU A 219 5.56 6.33 -1.81
C LEU A 219 4.82 6.27 -0.46
N PRO A 220 5.45 5.97 0.69
CA PRO A 220 4.74 5.91 1.98
C PRO A 220 4.02 7.21 2.36
N VAL A 221 4.64 8.37 2.12
CA VAL A 221 4.02 9.67 2.41
C VAL A 221 2.78 9.88 1.54
N ARG A 222 2.81 9.45 0.28
CA ARG A 222 1.69 9.64 -0.67
C ARG A 222 0.57 8.65 -0.38
N LEU A 223 0.93 7.44 0.07
CA LEU A 223 -0.03 6.50 0.63
C LEU A 223 -0.69 7.07 1.89
N SER A 224 0.01 7.84 2.72
CA SER A 224 -0.61 8.50 3.87
C SER A 224 -1.69 9.51 3.44
N PHE A 225 -1.45 10.31 2.40
CA PHE A 225 -2.47 11.20 1.82
C PHE A 225 -3.63 10.41 1.21
N PHE A 226 -3.33 9.33 0.49
CA PHE A 226 -4.33 8.43 -0.07
C PHE A 226 -5.25 7.84 1.00
N PHE A 227 -4.69 7.30 2.10
CA PHE A 227 -5.50 6.80 3.21
C PHE A 227 -6.17 7.92 4.02
N THR A 228 -5.59 9.12 4.10
CA THR A 228 -6.24 10.29 4.69
C THR A 228 -7.50 10.69 3.91
N ALA A 229 -7.49 10.50 2.58
CA ALA A 229 -8.66 10.73 1.75
C ALA A 229 -9.86 9.88 2.19
N MET A 230 -9.65 8.66 2.73
CA MET A 230 -10.73 7.84 3.30
C MET A 230 -11.57 8.60 4.35
N SER A 231 -10.89 9.22 5.30
CA SER A 231 -11.54 9.92 6.41
C SER A 231 -12.13 11.25 5.95
N ALA A 232 -11.46 11.95 5.03
CA ALA A 232 -12.02 13.15 4.40
C ALA A 232 -13.31 12.82 3.63
N THR A 233 -13.33 11.70 2.89
CA THR A 233 -14.53 11.21 2.22
C THR A 233 -15.64 10.94 3.21
N SER A 234 -15.36 10.31 4.37
CA SER A 234 -16.39 10.06 5.38
C SER A 234 -17.11 11.33 5.84
N ILE A 235 -16.38 12.43 6.02
CA ILE A 235 -16.95 13.74 6.39
C ILE A 235 -17.84 14.26 5.25
N ILE A 236 -17.31 14.31 4.03
CA ILE A 236 -18.02 14.83 2.85
C ILE A 236 -19.25 13.97 2.54
N ALA A 237 -19.12 12.65 2.57
CA ALA A 237 -20.19 11.68 2.37
C ALA A 237 -21.31 11.86 3.39
N SER A 238 -20.98 12.16 4.64
CA SER A 238 -21.98 12.34 5.70
C SER A 238 -22.78 13.63 5.50
N VAL A 239 -22.12 14.71 5.07
CA VAL A 239 -22.78 15.96 4.69
C VAL A 239 -23.64 15.78 3.43
N LEU A 240 -23.12 15.06 2.43
CA LEU A 240 -23.83 14.77 1.19
C LEU A 240 -25.07 13.90 1.45
N ALA A 241 -24.94 12.86 2.27
CA ALA A 241 -26.06 12.03 2.69
C ALA A 241 -27.12 12.83 3.46
N TYR A 242 -26.70 13.75 4.35
CA TYR A 242 -27.64 14.66 5.01
C TYR A 242 -28.44 15.46 3.98
N ALA A 243 -27.79 16.08 2.99
CA ALA A 243 -28.47 16.85 1.95
C ALA A 243 -29.39 15.99 1.06
N ILE A 244 -28.90 14.85 0.55
CA ILE A 244 -29.64 14.01 -0.39
C ILE A 244 -30.83 13.31 0.27
N LEU A 245 -30.72 12.88 1.53
CA LEU A 245 -31.82 12.20 2.22
C LEU A 245 -33.04 13.13 2.44
N HIS A 246 -32.90 14.45 2.30
CA HIS A 246 -34.03 15.38 2.27
C HIS A 246 -34.82 15.34 0.96
N MET A 247 -34.30 14.74 -0.11
CA MET A 247 -35.02 14.53 -1.38
C MET A 247 -36.09 13.43 -1.30
N ARG A 248 -36.41 12.94 -0.11
CA ARG A 248 -37.49 11.97 0.11
C ARG A 248 -38.82 12.54 -0.40
N GLY A 249 -39.50 11.79 -1.27
CA GLY A 249 -40.78 12.20 -1.86
C GLY A 249 -40.64 12.88 -3.23
N VAL A 250 -39.43 13.31 -3.62
CA VAL A 250 -39.17 13.79 -4.98
C VAL A 250 -39.34 12.61 -5.96
N LEU A 251 -40.19 12.78 -6.98
CA LEU A 251 -40.62 11.73 -7.91
C LEU A 251 -41.24 10.49 -7.24
N GLY A 252 -41.74 10.62 -6.00
CA GLY A 252 -42.29 9.50 -5.23
C GLY A 252 -41.23 8.50 -4.75
N TRP A 253 -39.95 8.82 -4.84
CA TRP A 253 -38.86 7.93 -4.45
C TRP A 253 -38.45 8.14 -2.98
N ALA A 254 -38.00 7.04 -2.36
CA ALA A 254 -37.37 7.09 -1.06
C ALA A 254 -35.98 7.76 -1.15
N GLY A 255 -35.59 8.53 -0.13
CA GLY A 255 -34.32 9.28 -0.13
C GLY A 255 -33.07 8.41 -0.36
N TRP A 256 -33.09 7.15 0.09
CA TRP A 256 -31.99 6.22 -0.12
C TRP A 256 -31.76 5.90 -1.62
N ARG A 257 -32.81 5.94 -2.46
CA ARG A 257 -32.68 5.70 -3.90
C ARG A 257 -31.90 6.83 -4.58
N TRP A 258 -32.19 8.07 -4.18
CA TRP A 258 -31.45 9.25 -4.64
C TRP A 258 -29.99 9.22 -4.20
N LEU A 259 -29.73 8.74 -2.98
CA LEU A 259 -28.37 8.57 -2.46
C LEU A 259 -27.55 7.66 -3.38
N PHE A 260 -28.01 6.45 -3.67
CA PHE A 260 -27.29 5.54 -4.58
C PHE A 260 -27.15 6.08 -6.00
N LEU A 261 -28.19 6.74 -6.53
CA LEU A 261 -28.15 7.27 -7.89
C LEU A 261 -27.15 8.42 -8.04
N ILE A 262 -27.20 9.41 -7.15
CA ILE A 262 -26.35 10.61 -7.24
C ILE A 262 -24.90 10.25 -6.94
N GLU A 263 -24.65 9.47 -5.89
CA GLU A 263 -23.27 9.04 -5.56
C GLU A 263 -22.70 8.17 -6.67
N GLY A 264 -23.48 7.20 -7.19
CA GLY A 264 -23.05 6.35 -8.31
C GLY A 264 -22.79 7.13 -9.61
N LEU A 265 -23.52 8.23 -9.87
CA LEU A 265 -23.24 9.11 -11.00
C LEU A 265 -21.98 9.95 -10.78
N MET A 266 -21.74 10.44 -9.57
CA MET A 266 -20.50 11.13 -9.24
C MET A 266 -19.30 10.21 -9.44
N THR A 267 -19.37 8.96 -8.98
CA THR A 267 -18.30 7.98 -9.19
C THR A 267 -18.13 7.60 -10.66
N LEU A 268 -19.23 7.52 -11.42
CA LEU A 268 -19.19 7.29 -12.87
C LEU A 268 -18.42 8.39 -13.60
N THR A 269 -18.60 9.66 -13.24
CA THR A 269 -17.84 10.76 -13.85
C THR A 269 -16.34 10.66 -13.56
N ALA A 270 -15.96 10.26 -12.35
CA ALA A 270 -14.57 10.00 -12.00
C ALA A 270 -13.98 8.81 -12.77
N GLY A 271 -14.76 7.74 -12.98
CA GLY A 271 -14.36 6.60 -13.81
C GLY A 271 -14.12 6.97 -15.27
N LEU A 272 -15.07 7.69 -15.87
CA LEU A 272 -14.94 8.16 -17.25
C LEU A 272 -13.76 9.13 -17.43
N ALA A 273 -13.56 10.05 -16.47
CA ALA A 273 -12.41 10.95 -16.47
C ALA A 273 -11.08 10.19 -16.32
N SER A 274 -11.06 9.04 -15.63
CA SER A 274 -9.85 8.25 -15.39
C SER A 274 -9.23 7.71 -16.68
N PHE A 275 -10.04 7.43 -17.71
CA PHE A 275 -9.51 7.04 -19.04
C PHE A 275 -8.60 8.10 -19.66
N PHE A 276 -8.84 9.37 -19.36
CA PHE A 276 -8.03 10.48 -19.86
C PHE A 276 -6.91 10.85 -18.88
N MET A 277 -7.11 10.61 -17.59
CA MET A 277 -6.20 11.05 -16.55
C MET A 277 -5.16 10.02 -16.13
N MET A 278 -5.25 8.74 -16.49
CA MET A 278 -4.28 7.72 -16.07
C MET A 278 -3.26 7.35 -17.16
N PRO A 279 -2.00 7.84 -17.13
CA PRO A 279 -0.95 7.31 -17.99
C PRO A 279 -0.43 5.96 -17.51
N SER A 280 0.09 5.15 -18.44
CA SER A 280 0.68 3.83 -18.16
C SER A 280 2.06 3.88 -17.50
N SER A 281 2.81 4.98 -17.67
CA SER A 281 4.13 5.18 -17.08
C SER A 281 4.58 6.65 -17.18
N ALA A 282 5.70 7.00 -16.55
CA ALA A 282 6.30 8.34 -16.66
C ALA A 282 6.70 8.70 -18.10
N VAL A 283 7.04 7.71 -18.93
CA VAL A 283 7.44 7.91 -20.34
C VAL A 283 6.24 7.97 -21.30
N SER A 284 5.08 7.43 -20.90
CA SER A 284 3.87 7.36 -21.74
C SER A 284 2.84 8.45 -21.44
N THR A 285 3.26 9.61 -20.93
CA THR A 285 2.33 10.70 -20.57
C THR A 285 1.79 11.48 -21.77
N LYS A 286 2.48 11.40 -22.93
CA LYS A 286 2.09 12.04 -24.19
C LYS A 286 1.18 11.11 -24.98
N ILE A 287 -0.05 11.55 -25.24
CA ILE A 287 -1.10 10.80 -25.95
C ILE A 287 -1.72 11.73 -26.99
N TRP A 288 -2.47 11.21 -27.96
CA TRP A 288 -3.13 12.00 -29.02
C TRP A 288 -3.95 13.19 -28.48
N PHE A 289 -4.75 13.00 -27.43
CA PHE A 289 -5.50 14.07 -26.77
C PHE A 289 -4.67 14.92 -25.78
N ARG A 290 -3.39 14.60 -25.60
CA ARG A 290 -2.43 15.32 -24.74
C ARG A 290 -1.06 15.43 -25.43
N PRO A 291 -0.93 16.25 -26.49
CA PRO A 291 0.28 16.30 -27.32
C PRO A 291 1.50 16.86 -26.58
N LYS A 292 1.31 17.66 -25.53
CA LYS A 292 2.41 18.19 -24.68
C LYS A 292 2.83 17.22 -23.56
N GLY A 293 2.09 16.13 -23.34
CA GLY A 293 2.30 15.24 -22.20
C GLY A 293 2.09 15.91 -20.84
N TRP A 294 2.31 15.16 -19.75
CA TRP A 294 2.41 15.74 -18.41
C TRP A 294 3.83 16.17 -18.07
N LEU A 295 4.79 15.41 -18.57
CA LEU A 295 6.21 15.59 -18.32
C LEU A 295 6.90 15.95 -19.63
N SER A 296 7.86 16.88 -19.58
CA SER A 296 8.80 17.06 -20.68
C SER A 296 9.73 15.84 -20.80
N GLU A 297 10.41 15.67 -21.93
CA GLU A 297 11.37 14.57 -22.13
C GLU A 297 12.45 14.53 -21.04
N ARG A 298 12.99 15.71 -20.66
CA ARG A 298 13.92 15.84 -19.53
C ARG A 298 13.28 15.41 -18.21
N GLN A 299 12.03 15.81 -17.95
CA GLN A 299 11.30 15.41 -16.74
C GLN A 299 11.02 13.91 -16.68
N SER A 300 10.66 13.28 -17.80
CA SER A 300 10.47 11.83 -17.90
C SER A 300 11.79 11.08 -17.68
N LYS A 301 12.91 11.60 -18.23
CA LYS A 301 14.25 11.04 -17.99
C LYS A 301 14.65 11.12 -16.52
N ILE A 302 14.40 12.26 -15.85
CA ILE A 302 14.63 12.40 -14.40
C ILE A 302 13.74 11.40 -13.63
N ALA A 303 12.46 11.28 -13.99
CA ALA A 303 11.54 10.39 -13.29
C ALA A 303 11.99 8.92 -13.30
N VAL A 304 12.39 8.41 -14.47
CA VAL A 304 12.86 7.02 -14.62
C VAL A 304 14.20 6.80 -13.93
N ASN A 305 15.20 7.63 -14.21
CA ASN A 305 16.55 7.42 -13.65
C ASN A 305 16.56 7.54 -12.13
N ARG A 306 15.77 8.46 -11.56
CA ARG A 306 15.60 8.55 -10.12
C ARG A 306 14.96 7.31 -9.51
N LEU A 307 13.94 6.76 -10.17
CA LEU A 307 13.25 5.56 -9.69
C LEU A 307 14.19 4.35 -9.68
N LEU A 308 15.00 4.21 -10.72
CA LEU A 308 15.99 3.14 -10.85
C LEU A 308 17.20 3.35 -9.93
N GLN A 309 17.62 4.58 -9.66
CA GLN A 309 18.69 4.86 -8.69
C GLN A 309 18.26 4.53 -7.25
N ASP A 310 17.00 4.80 -6.90
CA ASP A 310 16.42 4.40 -5.60
C ASP A 310 16.30 2.88 -5.48
N ASP A 311 15.93 2.20 -6.56
CA ASP A 311 15.76 0.75 -6.58
C ASP A 311 15.93 0.19 -8.01
N PRO A 312 17.13 -0.32 -8.35
CA PRO A 312 17.41 -0.86 -9.68
C PRO A 312 16.47 -2.01 -10.08
N SER A 313 15.98 -2.78 -9.10
CA SER A 313 15.05 -3.87 -9.38
C SER A 313 13.67 -3.43 -9.84
N LYS A 314 13.31 -2.13 -9.81
CA LYS A 314 12.04 -1.66 -10.38
C LYS A 314 11.95 -1.81 -11.90
N GLY A 315 13.09 -1.92 -12.60
CA GLY A 315 13.14 -2.22 -14.03
C GLY A 315 13.24 -3.70 -14.38
N ASP A 316 13.20 -4.61 -13.39
CA ASP A 316 13.36 -6.05 -13.61
C ASP A 316 12.15 -6.72 -14.30
N MET A 317 11.08 -5.97 -14.49
CA MET A 317 9.79 -6.48 -14.95
C MET A 317 9.05 -5.42 -15.76
N ASN A 318 8.31 -5.84 -16.78
CA ASN A 318 7.47 -4.92 -17.54
C ASN A 318 6.22 -4.52 -16.74
N ASN A 319 5.78 -3.28 -16.85
CA ASN A 319 4.52 -2.81 -16.25
C ASN A 319 3.26 -3.56 -16.76
N ARG A 320 3.39 -4.34 -17.85
CA ARG A 320 2.37 -5.24 -18.43
C ARG A 320 2.68 -6.74 -18.28
N GLU A 321 3.57 -7.12 -17.38
CA GLU A 321 3.92 -8.52 -17.13
C GLU A 321 3.13 -9.10 -15.94
N GLY A 322 2.28 -10.09 -16.21
CA GLY A 322 1.41 -10.70 -15.21
C GLY A 322 2.14 -11.29 -14.00
N ILE A 323 1.47 -11.30 -12.85
CA ILE A 323 1.93 -12.02 -11.65
C ILE A 323 1.84 -13.53 -11.92
N THR A 324 2.94 -14.26 -11.72
CA THR A 324 2.94 -15.72 -11.85
C THR A 324 2.44 -16.38 -10.56
N PHE A 325 1.60 -17.41 -10.68
CA PHE A 325 1.12 -18.20 -9.53
C PHE A 325 2.29 -18.76 -8.70
N ARG A 326 3.40 -19.11 -9.37
CA ARG A 326 4.64 -19.54 -8.71
C ARG A 326 5.23 -18.46 -7.80
N GLY A 327 5.18 -17.19 -8.20
CA GLY A 327 5.62 -16.06 -7.38
C GLY A 327 4.76 -15.89 -6.12
N LEU A 328 3.44 -16.01 -6.26
CA LEU A 328 2.51 -15.93 -5.13
C LEU A 328 2.72 -17.10 -4.15
N TRP A 329 2.89 -18.32 -4.66
CA TRP A 329 3.19 -19.50 -3.84
C TRP A 329 4.50 -19.34 -3.07
N ASN A 330 5.52 -18.76 -3.69
CA ASN A 330 6.79 -18.48 -3.03
C ASN A 330 6.65 -17.47 -1.88
N ALA A 331 5.81 -16.43 -2.05
CA ALA A 331 5.51 -15.47 -0.99
C ALA A 331 4.71 -16.09 0.16
N ALA A 332 3.72 -16.94 -0.16
CA ALA A 332 2.97 -17.70 0.85
C ALA A 332 3.87 -18.68 1.63
N ARG A 333 4.93 -19.20 1.01
CA ARG A 333 5.92 -20.08 1.66
C ARG A 333 7.00 -19.31 2.43
N ASP A 334 6.99 -17.97 2.42
CA ASP A 334 7.94 -17.19 3.22
C ASP A 334 7.47 -17.09 4.68
N TYR A 335 7.89 -18.07 5.48
CA TYR A 335 7.57 -18.17 6.92
C TYR A 335 7.96 -16.94 7.73
N ASP A 336 8.89 -16.11 7.23
CA ASP A 336 9.32 -14.89 7.92
C ASP A 336 8.32 -13.74 7.83
N LEU A 337 7.39 -13.78 6.88
CA LEU A 337 6.38 -12.74 6.68
C LEU A 337 5.02 -13.10 7.32
N TRP A 338 4.80 -14.35 7.68
CA TRP A 338 3.58 -14.81 8.35
C TRP A 338 3.19 -14.06 9.62
N PRO A 339 4.12 -13.63 10.49
CA PRO A 339 3.75 -12.79 11.63
C PRO A 339 3.03 -11.49 11.20
N LEU A 340 3.47 -10.87 10.10
CA LEU A 340 2.85 -9.66 9.55
C LEU A 340 1.51 -9.96 8.87
N TYR A 341 1.39 -11.10 8.18
CA TYR A 341 0.12 -11.55 7.61
C TYR A 341 -0.93 -11.85 8.69
N ALA A 342 -0.52 -12.47 9.79
CA ALA A 342 -1.37 -12.72 10.94
C ALA A 342 -1.83 -11.42 11.60
N ILE A 343 -0.95 -10.42 11.72
CA ILE A 343 -1.33 -9.07 12.16
C ILE A 343 -2.39 -8.48 11.23
N GLY A 344 -2.19 -8.52 9.91
CA GLY A 344 -3.16 -8.03 8.92
C GLY A 344 -4.54 -8.68 9.07
N LEU A 345 -4.58 -9.98 9.35
CA LEU A 345 -5.81 -10.75 9.54
C LEU A 345 -6.63 -10.29 10.75
N VAL A 346 -6.00 -9.92 11.87
CA VAL A 346 -6.73 -9.69 13.14
C VAL A 346 -6.76 -8.24 13.62
N ALA A 347 -5.83 -7.38 13.17
CA ALA A 347 -5.62 -6.04 13.74
C ALA A 347 -6.83 -5.11 13.63
N TYR A 348 -7.68 -5.29 12.62
CA TYR A 348 -8.82 -4.40 12.32
C TYR A 348 -10.16 -4.94 12.83
N ILE A 349 -10.22 -6.23 13.21
CA ILE A 349 -11.44 -6.86 13.70
C ILE A 349 -12.05 -6.10 14.91
N PRO A 350 -11.28 -5.65 15.92
CA PRO A 350 -11.85 -4.97 17.09
C PRO A 350 -12.60 -3.66 16.77
N THR A 351 -12.22 -2.95 15.70
CA THR A 351 -12.72 -1.61 15.37
C THR A 351 -13.82 -1.62 14.31
N THR A 352 -13.85 -2.63 13.44
CA THR A 352 -14.77 -2.68 12.30
C THR A 352 -16.25 -2.75 12.71
N PRO A 353 -16.69 -3.62 13.65
CA PRO A 353 -18.12 -3.69 14.00
C PRO A 353 -18.64 -2.39 14.63
N PRO A 354 -17.98 -1.77 15.64
CA PRO A 354 -18.41 -0.46 16.14
C PRO A 354 -18.53 0.63 15.07
N SER A 355 -17.65 0.60 14.05
CA SER A 355 -17.70 1.55 12.93
C SER A 355 -18.93 1.35 12.05
N HIS A 356 -19.19 0.11 11.63
CA HIS A 356 -20.30 -0.23 10.73
C HIS A 356 -21.67 0.01 11.36
N TYR A 357 -21.78 -0.21 12.67
CA TYR A 357 -23.03 -0.11 13.40
C TYR A 357 -23.25 1.24 14.07
N LEU A 358 -22.34 2.21 13.90
CA LEU A 358 -22.42 3.51 14.57
C LEU A 358 -23.76 4.21 14.32
N THR A 359 -24.15 4.37 13.05
CA THR A 359 -25.38 5.09 12.67
C THR A 359 -26.63 4.37 13.19
N LEU A 360 -26.67 3.04 13.10
CA LEU A 360 -27.75 2.21 13.63
C LEU A 360 -27.84 2.31 15.16
N THR A 361 -26.69 2.28 15.83
CA THR A 361 -26.56 2.40 17.29
C THR A 361 -27.08 3.73 17.78
N LEU A 362 -26.67 4.83 17.15
CA LEU A 362 -27.15 6.17 17.50
C LEU A 362 -28.66 6.31 17.24
N ARG A 363 -29.17 5.67 16.18
CA ARG A 363 -30.63 5.67 15.92
C ARG A 363 -31.41 4.96 17.03
N HIS A 364 -30.92 3.83 17.53
CA HIS A 364 -31.53 3.15 18.68
C HIS A 364 -31.50 3.97 19.96
N LEU A 365 -30.51 4.86 20.11
CA LEU A 365 -30.40 5.80 21.23
C LEU A 365 -31.32 7.03 21.10
N GLY A 366 -32.15 7.09 20.05
CA GLY A 366 -33.15 8.15 19.84
C GLY A 366 -32.68 9.30 18.93
N PHE A 367 -31.49 9.22 18.34
CA PHE A 367 -31.05 10.23 17.36
C PHE A 367 -31.78 10.03 16.02
N SER A 368 -32.13 11.14 15.36
CA SER A 368 -32.74 11.10 14.01
C SER A 368 -31.74 10.63 12.95
N THR A 369 -32.21 10.02 11.87
CA THR A 369 -31.35 9.57 10.74
C THR A 369 -30.41 10.68 10.25
N TYR A 370 -30.91 11.91 10.16
CA TYR A 370 -30.13 13.07 9.76
C TYR A 370 -29.01 13.40 10.75
N ASN A 371 -29.31 13.42 12.06
CA ASN A 371 -28.33 13.69 13.10
C ASN A 371 -27.29 12.56 13.20
N THR A 372 -27.71 11.30 13.05
CA THR A 372 -26.78 10.16 13.12
C THR A 372 -25.69 10.20 12.05
N ASN A 373 -26.00 10.71 10.85
CA ASN A 373 -25.00 10.89 9.81
C ASN A 373 -24.04 12.04 10.15
N LEU A 374 -24.52 13.16 10.72
CA LEU A 374 -23.63 14.27 11.12
C LEU A 374 -22.72 13.90 12.31
N LEU A 375 -23.20 13.06 13.22
CA LEU A 375 -22.45 12.59 14.38
C LEU A 375 -21.27 11.67 14.01
N THR A 376 -21.14 11.25 12.75
CA THR A 376 -19.92 10.54 12.31
C THR A 376 -18.74 11.52 12.11
N ILE A 377 -18.99 12.79 11.81
CA ILE A 377 -17.95 13.76 11.44
C ILE A 377 -16.87 13.92 12.52
N PRO A 378 -17.20 14.04 13.82
CA PRO A 378 -16.18 14.28 14.85
C PRO A 378 -15.16 13.14 14.97
N HIS A 379 -15.60 11.88 14.93
CA HIS A 379 -14.65 10.77 15.04
C HIS A 379 -13.74 10.70 13.80
N SER A 380 -14.27 10.96 12.60
CA SER A 380 -13.50 11.02 11.35
C SER A 380 -12.47 12.14 11.36
N ALA A 381 -12.79 13.32 11.89
CA ALA A 381 -11.85 14.44 12.02
C ALA A 381 -10.69 14.11 12.96
N VAL A 382 -10.97 13.53 14.14
CA VAL A 382 -9.91 13.12 15.08
C VAL A 382 -9.11 11.93 14.54
N HIS A 383 -9.75 11.04 13.77
CA HIS A 383 -9.06 9.94 13.09
C HIS A 383 -8.00 10.45 12.09
N ILE A 384 -8.29 11.51 11.34
CA ILE A 384 -7.30 12.17 10.46
C ILE A 384 -6.11 12.67 11.27
N LEU A 385 -6.37 13.38 12.38
CA LEU A 385 -5.31 13.94 13.22
C LEU A 385 -4.42 12.85 13.82
N THR A 386 -5.03 11.78 14.35
CA THR A 386 -4.28 10.66 14.95
C THR A 386 -3.51 9.84 13.93
N LEU A 387 -4.07 9.62 12.73
CA LEU A 387 -3.38 8.97 11.61
C LEU A 387 -2.13 9.75 11.19
N LEU A 388 -2.26 11.06 10.98
CA LEU A 388 -1.13 11.91 10.59
C LEU A 388 -0.08 11.98 11.70
N ALA A 389 -0.50 12.11 12.96
CA ALA A 389 0.40 12.16 14.11
C ALA A 389 1.22 10.86 14.25
N VAL A 390 0.60 9.69 14.13
CA VAL A 390 1.31 8.41 14.24
C VAL A 390 2.21 8.14 13.05
N THR A 391 1.81 8.55 11.85
CA THR A 391 2.65 8.45 10.65
C THR A 391 3.93 9.28 10.83
N TRP A 392 3.79 10.54 11.24
CA TRP A 392 4.91 11.43 11.51
C TRP A 392 5.82 10.90 12.64
N LEU A 393 5.22 10.37 13.70
CA LEU A 393 5.97 9.79 14.81
C LEU A 393 6.74 8.52 14.40
N SER A 394 6.22 7.76 13.42
CA SER A 394 6.88 6.58 12.85
C SER A 394 8.14 6.89 12.08
N GLU A 395 8.21 8.04 11.44
CA GLU A 395 9.44 8.46 10.78
C GLU A 395 10.51 8.86 11.80
N ARG A 396 10.12 9.50 12.90
CA ARG A 396 11.06 9.95 13.95
C ARG A 396 11.60 8.84 14.83
N LEU A 397 10.75 7.92 15.29
CA LEU A 397 11.15 6.89 16.26
C LEU A 397 11.79 5.64 15.61
N ASN A 398 11.66 5.49 14.28
CA ASN A 398 12.17 4.36 13.48
C ASN A 398 11.85 2.95 14.05
N SER A 399 10.86 2.83 14.95
CA SER A 399 10.40 1.57 15.51
C SER A 399 8.94 1.34 15.17
N ARG A 400 8.73 0.41 14.24
CA ARG A 400 7.42 0.16 13.63
C ARG A 400 6.48 -0.59 14.59
N ALA A 401 7.03 -1.56 15.33
CA ALA A 401 6.22 -2.36 16.25
C ALA A 401 5.64 -1.55 17.41
N TYR A 402 6.40 -0.62 18.00
CA TYR A 402 5.90 0.17 19.15
C TYR A 402 4.75 1.10 18.76
N LEU A 403 4.80 1.65 17.55
CA LEU A 403 3.74 2.53 17.07
C LEU A 403 2.52 1.75 16.60
N ALA A 404 2.72 0.57 16.01
CA ALA A 404 1.62 -0.33 15.70
C ALA A 404 0.88 -0.82 16.96
N LEU A 405 1.57 -0.93 18.11
CA LEU A 405 0.97 -1.27 19.41
C LEU A 405 0.04 -0.19 19.98
N LEU A 406 0.14 1.07 19.54
CA LEU A 406 -0.75 2.13 20.02
C LEU A 406 -2.21 1.87 19.67
N GLN A 407 -2.50 1.26 18.51
CA GLN A 407 -3.86 0.95 18.07
C GLN A 407 -4.61 0.01 19.04
N PRO A 408 -4.12 -1.21 19.33
CA PRO A 408 -4.81 -2.10 20.25
C PRO A 408 -4.85 -1.53 21.69
N LEU A 409 -3.79 -0.86 22.14
CA LEU A 409 -3.76 -0.23 23.47
C LEU A 409 -4.79 0.90 23.63
N TRP A 410 -5.06 1.66 22.57
CA TRP A 410 -6.09 2.70 22.56
C TRP A 410 -7.50 2.09 22.57
N THR A 411 -7.72 1.06 21.76
CA THR A 411 -9.06 0.49 21.52
C THR A 411 -9.52 -0.45 22.65
N LEU A 412 -8.59 -1.12 23.34
CA LEU A 412 -8.90 -2.05 24.42
C LEU A 412 -9.74 -1.44 25.57
N PRO A 413 -9.37 -0.30 26.19
CA PRO A 413 -10.19 0.31 27.24
C PRO A 413 -11.58 0.71 26.75
N CYS A 414 -11.72 1.17 25.50
CA CYS A 414 -13.01 1.55 24.95
C CYS A 414 -13.94 0.34 24.75
N ILE A 415 -13.41 -0.79 24.27
CA ILE A 415 -14.20 -2.03 24.10
C ILE A 415 -14.55 -2.64 25.47
N LEU A 416 -13.64 -2.55 26.45
CA LEU A 416 -13.93 -2.94 27.84
C LEU A 416 -15.09 -2.10 28.42
N ALA A 417 -15.07 -0.78 28.19
CA ALA A 417 -16.18 0.09 28.59
C ALA A 417 -17.48 -0.31 27.88
N LEU A 418 -17.48 -0.56 26.57
CA LEU A 418 -18.67 -1.04 25.85
C LEU A 418 -19.23 -2.36 26.40
N ARG A 419 -18.36 -3.24 26.90
CA ARG A 419 -18.76 -4.54 27.45
C ARG A 419 -19.32 -4.46 28.88
N PHE A 420 -18.67 -3.68 29.74
CA PHE A 420 -18.88 -3.76 31.20
C PHE A 420 -19.57 -2.53 31.80
N TRP A 421 -19.62 -1.41 31.10
CA TRP A 421 -20.26 -0.22 31.63
C TRP A 421 -21.79 -0.30 31.49
N HIS A 422 -22.49 -0.18 32.62
CA HIS A 422 -23.96 -0.32 32.67
C HIS A 422 -24.75 0.73 31.88
N GLY A 423 -24.13 1.90 31.62
CA GLY A 423 -24.72 2.99 30.84
C GLY A 423 -24.46 2.89 29.33
N ALA A 424 -23.64 1.92 28.90
CA ALA A 424 -23.39 1.69 27.47
C ALA A 424 -24.71 1.38 26.77
N LEU A 425 -24.97 2.09 25.67
CA LEU A 425 -26.20 1.96 24.87
C LEU A 425 -27.50 2.32 25.60
N LYS A 426 -27.40 2.95 26.77
CA LYS A 426 -28.53 3.55 27.50
C LYS A 426 -28.42 5.06 27.54
N ASP A 427 -27.22 5.57 27.83
CA ASP A 427 -26.93 6.98 27.92
C ASP A 427 -26.44 7.49 26.54
N PRO A 428 -27.24 8.29 25.80
CA PRO A 428 -26.98 8.58 24.39
C PRO A 428 -25.65 9.32 24.15
N TRP A 429 -25.38 10.36 24.93
CA TRP A 429 -24.22 11.24 24.73
C TRP A 429 -22.91 10.61 25.22
N GLN A 430 -22.97 9.87 26.33
CA GLN A 430 -21.83 9.16 26.89
C GLN A 430 -21.46 7.96 26.03
N THR A 431 -22.46 7.22 25.50
CA THR A 431 -22.21 6.16 24.51
C THR A 431 -21.64 6.74 23.21
N TYR A 432 -22.16 7.87 22.75
CA TYR A 432 -21.61 8.58 21.59
C TYR A 432 -20.13 8.94 21.82
N ALA A 433 -19.80 9.61 22.93
CA ALA A 433 -18.42 9.98 23.25
C ALA A 433 -17.49 8.75 23.31
N LEU A 434 -17.95 7.66 23.92
CA LEU A 434 -17.19 6.40 23.99
C LEU A 434 -16.89 5.82 22.61
N VAL A 435 -17.89 5.75 21.72
CA VAL A 435 -17.70 5.20 20.36
C VAL A 435 -16.89 6.15 19.49
N THR A 436 -17.04 7.47 19.65
CA THR A 436 -16.20 8.48 19.01
C THR A 436 -14.73 8.26 19.36
N VAL A 437 -14.40 8.14 20.66
CA VAL A 437 -13.01 7.89 21.10
C VAL A 437 -12.50 6.54 20.59
N LEU A 438 -13.34 5.50 20.60
CA LEU A 438 -12.98 4.17 20.08
C LEU A 438 -12.58 4.23 18.61
N LEU A 439 -13.33 4.97 17.78
CA LEU A 439 -13.11 5.07 16.34
C LEU A 439 -12.03 6.08 15.95
N SER A 440 -11.64 6.97 16.85
CA SER A 440 -10.51 7.89 16.71
C SER A 440 -9.14 7.27 16.99
N TYR A 441 -9.03 5.94 16.90
CA TYR A 441 -7.80 5.21 17.17
C TYR A 441 -6.69 5.53 16.15
N PRO A 442 -5.41 5.47 16.56
CA PRO A 442 -4.30 5.64 15.65
C PRO A 442 -4.21 4.46 14.66
N TYR A 443 -4.48 4.70 13.38
CA TYR A 443 -4.53 3.65 12.37
C TYR A 443 -3.13 3.16 11.94
N CYS A 444 -2.80 1.91 12.27
CA CYS A 444 -1.46 1.35 12.06
C CYS A 444 -1.21 0.72 10.68
N HIS A 445 -2.21 0.68 9.78
CA HIS A 445 -2.12 -0.08 8.52
C HIS A 445 -0.97 0.35 7.61
N ALA A 446 -0.75 1.66 7.44
CA ALA A 446 0.36 2.14 6.63
C ALA A 446 1.73 1.68 7.18
N ILE A 447 1.86 1.61 8.51
CA ILE A 447 3.08 1.13 9.18
C ILE A 447 3.29 -0.36 8.90
N VAL A 448 2.24 -1.18 9.04
CA VAL A 448 2.34 -2.64 8.83
C VAL A 448 2.59 -2.98 7.36
N VAL A 449 1.94 -2.28 6.41
CA VAL A 449 2.21 -2.43 4.97
C VAL A 449 3.66 -2.08 4.66
N GLY A 450 4.17 -0.96 5.19
CA GLY A 450 5.57 -0.57 5.04
C GLY A 450 6.54 -1.57 5.69
N TRP A 451 6.14 -2.18 6.81
CA TRP A 451 6.90 -3.22 7.50
C TRP A 451 7.00 -4.51 6.66
N CYS A 452 5.88 -4.94 6.07
CA CYS A 452 5.81 -6.10 5.16
C CYS A 452 6.69 -5.89 3.92
N SER A 453 6.59 -4.69 3.30
CA SER A 453 7.41 -4.33 2.15
C SER A 453 8.91 -4.34 2.47
N LYS A 454 9.32 -3.73 3.58
CA LYS A 454 10.74 -3.66 3.98
C LYS A 454 11.34 -5.03 4.32
N ASN A 455 10.54 -5.93 4.88
CA ASN A 455 10.97 -7.28 5.21
C ASN A 455 10.98 -8.24 4.02
N SER A 456 10.37 -7.83 2.90
CA SER A 456 10.39 -8.55 1.62
C SER A 456 11.59 -8.06 0.80
N ASN A 457 12.72 -8.78 0.87
CA ASN A 457 14.03 -8.30 0.40
C ASN A 457 14.25 -8.35 -1.14
N ASN A 458 13.22 -8.57 -1.97
CA ASN A 458 13.32 -8.48 -3.44
C ASN A 458 12.00 -7.97 -4.06
N VAL A 459 12.00 -7.21 -5.16
CA VAL A 459 10.82 -6.50 -5.72
C VAL A 459 9.68 -7.45 -6.06
N GLY A 460 9.98 -8.55 -6.77
CA GLY A 460 8.97 -9.57 -7.06
C GLY A 460 8.35 -10.16 -5.79
N SER A 461 9.14 -10.34 -4.73
CA SER A 461 8.65 -10.81 -3.43
C SER A 461 7.89 -9.72 -2.67
N ARG A 462 8.28 -8.44 -2.79
CA ARG A 462 7.55 -7.28 -2.20
C ARG A 462 6.14 -7.18 -2.72
N ALA A 463 5.99 -7.21 -4.05
CA ALA A 463 4.68 -7.14 -4.69
C ALA A 463 3.79 -8.30 -4.23
N MET A 464 4.28 -9.54 -4.28
CA MET A 464 3.51 -10.73 -3.90
C MET A 464 3.14 -10.74 -2.41
N SER A 465 4.04 -10.27 -1.55
CA SER A 465 3.80 -10.22 -0.10
C SER A 465 2.79 -9.14 0.27
N ALA A 466 2.79 -8.01 -0.42
CA ALA A 466 1.76 -6.98 -0.27
C ALA A 466 0.37 -7.50 -0.66
N VAL A 467 0.28 -8.26 -1.76
CA VAL A 467 -0.96 -8.93 -2.20
C VAL A 467 -1.46 -9.89 -1.13
N PHE A 468 -0.58 -10.77 -0.65
CA PHE A 468 -0.97 -11.78 0.35
C PHE A 468 -1.39 -11.14 1.67
N TYR A 469 -0.67 -10.10 2.12
CA TYR A 469 -1.06 -9.30 3.27
C TYR A 469 -2.46 -8.69 3.11
N SER A 470 -2.75 -8.09 1.95
CA SER A 470 -4.06 -7.51 1.64
C SER A 470 -5.18 -8.55 1.71
N MET A 471 -4.96 -9.74 1.15
CA MET A 471 -5.91 -10.85 1.26
C MET A 471 -6.18 -11.24 2.72
N CYS A 472 -5.14 -11.29 3.57
CA CYS A 472 -5.32 -11.54 5.00
C CYS A 472 -6.19 -10.47 5.67
N VAL A 473 -5.97 -9.19 5.37
CA VAL A 473 -6.80 -8.08 5.87
C VAL A 473 -8.27 -8.27 5.48
N GLN A 474 -8.54 -8.67 4.23
CA GLN A 474 -9.89 -8.88 3.75
C GLN A 474 -10.58 -10.09 4.38
N VAL A 475 -9.87 -11.20 4.60
CA VAL A 475 -10.39 -12.32 5.41
C VAL A 475 -10.74 -11.85 6.82
N GLY A 476 -9.90 -11.00 7.41
CA GLY A 476 -10.16 -10.38 8.71
C GLY A 476 -11.44 -9.54 8.73
N SER A 477 -11.67 -8.75 7.67
CA SER A 477 -12.89 -7.96 7.50
C SER A 477 -14.15 -8.84 7.40
N ILE A 478 -14.08 -9.98 6.71
CA ILE A 478 -15.17 -10.98 6.69
C ILE A 478 -15.46 -11.49 8.10
N CYS A 479 -14.43 -11.87 8.85
CA CYS A 479 -14.58 -12.32 10.23
C CYS A 479 -15.23 -11.23 11.10
N ALA A 480 -14.80 -9.97 10.96
CA ALA A 480 -15.33 -8.85 11.73
C ALA A 480 -16.84 -8.63 11.50
N ASN A 481 -17.31 -8.74 10.25
CA ASN A 481 -18.73 -8.58 9.92
C ASN A 481 -19.65 -9.63 10.56
N THR A 482 -19.10 -10.75 11.03
CA THR A 482 -19.86 -11.83 11.70
C THR A 482 -19.88 -11.72 13.23
N VAL A 483 -19.15 -10.75 13.80
CA VAL A 483 -19.00 -10.61 15.25
C VAL A 483 -20.28 -10.07 15.91
N TYR A 484 -20.87 -9.02 15.34
CA TYR A 484 -22.14 -8.48 15.80
C TYR A 484 -23.29 -9.22 15.11
N ARG A 485 -24.19 -9.74 15.93
CA ARG A 485 -25.28 -10.60 15.48
C ARG A 485 -26.61 -10.10 16.04
N GLU A 486 -27.69 -10.44 15.36
CA GLU A 486 -29.03 -9.96 15.71
C GLU A 486 -29.52 -10.50 17.07
N ASP A 487 -29.12 -11.71 17.44
CA ASP A 487 -29.46 -12.35 18.73
C ASP A 487 -28.82 -11.65 19.95
N ASP A 488 -27.77 -10.85 19.72
CA ASP A 488 -27.01 -10.17 20.78
C ASP A 488 -27.35 -8.65 20.83
N ARG A 489 -28.35 -8.20 20.06
CA ARG A 489 -28.83 -6.81 20.08
C ARG A 489 -29.51 -6.49 21.42
N PRO A 490 -29.45 -5.24 21.91
CA PRO A 490 -28.68 -4.11 21.38
C PRO A 490 -27.27 -4.00 21.97
N LEU A 491 -26.99 -4.66 23.10
CA LEU A 491 -25.77 -4.49 23.90
C LEU A 491 -24.53 -5.19 23.31
N TYR A 492 -24.74 -6.11 22.37
CA TYR A 492 -23.70 -6.90 21.71
C TYR A 492 -22.69 -7.47 22.69
N HIS A 493 -23.18 -8.01 23.81
CA HIS A 493 -22.33 -8.50 24.89
C HIS A 493 -21.37 -9.57 24.36
N ARG A 494 -21.88 -10.62 23.71
CA ARG A 494 -21.05 -11.68 23.12
C ARG A 494 -20.08 -11.12 22.09
N GLY A 495 -20.54 -10.21 21.24
CA GLY A 495 -19.71 -9.50 20.26
C GLY A 495 -18.53 -8.78 20.92
N ASN A 496 -18.81 -7.91 21.88
CA ASN A 496 -17.81 -7.14 22.63
C ASN A 496 -16.81 -8.02 23.39
N ARG A 497 -17.26 -9.17 23.94
CA ARG A 497 -16.35 -10.15 24.56
C ARG A 497 -15.37 -10.72 23.53
N ASN A 498 -15.85 -11.09 22.34
CA ASN A 498 -15.00 -11.59 21.28
C ASN A 498 -14.00 -10.53 20.80
N LEU A 499 -14.43 -9.26 20.69
CA LEU A 499 -13.55 -8.15 20.32
C LEU A 499 -12.43 -7.94 21.34
N ILE A 500 -12.69 -8.09 22.65
CA ILE A 500 -11.66 -8.04 23.70
C ILE A 500 -10.62 -9.15 23.49
N ILE A 501 -11.08 -10.39 23.28
CA ILE A 501 -10.18 -11.54 23.06
C ILE A 501 -9.29 -11.31 21.85
N VAL A 502 -9.88 -10.86 20.73
CA VAL A 502 -9.12 -10.57 19.51
C VAL A 502 -8.17 -9.39 19.72
N ASN A 503 -8.56 -8.35 20.46
CA ASN A 503 -7.68 -7.21 20.75
C ASN A 503 -6.44 -7.65 21.57
N VAL A 504 -6.63 -8.46 22.61
CA VAL A 504 -5.52 -9.04 23.39
C VAL A 504 -4.61 -9.91 22.50
N LEU A 505 -5.18 -10.68 21.58
CA LEU A 505 -4.43 -11.44 20.58
C LEU A 505 -3.59 -10.52 19.68
N VAL A 506 -4.13 -9.37 19.24
CA VAL A 506 -3.39 -8.39 18.44
C VAL A 506 -2.19 -7.83 19.22
N VAL A 507 -2.36 -7.49 20.51
CA VAL A 507 -1.24 -7.07 21.37
C VAL A 507 -0.17 -8.16 21.43
N ALA A 508 -0.57 -9.41 21.71
CA ALA A 508 0.34 -10.54 21.80
C ALA A 508 1.09 -10.79 20.47
N LEU A 509 0.40 -10.70 19.32
CA LEU A 509 1.00 -10.86 17.99
C LEU A 509 1.99 -9.73 17.67
N MET A 510 1.68 -8.49 18.00
CA MET A 510 2.56 -7.35 17.75
C MET A 510 3.86 -7.44 18.59
N VAL A 511 3.73 -7.75 19.89
CA VAL A 511 4.89 -7.97 20.78
C VAL A 511 5.68 -9.20 20.33
N GLY A 512 5.00 -10.31 20.02
CA GLY A 512 5.61 -11.55 19.54
C GLY A 512 6.35 -11.38 18.21
N THR A 513 5.80 -10.61 17.28
CA THR A 513 6.44 -10.30 15.98
C THR A 513 7.72 -9.50 16.17
N LYS A 514 7.69 -8.49 17.06
CA LYS A 514 8.90 -7.73 17.41
C LYS A 514 9.96 -8.67 18.02
N ALA A 515 9.57 -9.48 19.01
CA ALA A 515 10.47 -10.43 19.66
C ALA A 515 11.08 -11.42 18.64
N TYR A 516 10.25 -11.96 17.74
CA TYR A 516 10.68 -12.87 16.68
C TYR A 516 11.77 -12.25 15.80
N TYR A 517 11.56 -11.04 15.27
CA TYR A 517 12.54 -10.39 14.40
C TYR A 517 13.81 -9.97 15.15
N VAL A 518 13.70 -9.49 16.40
CA VAL A 518 14.88 -9.16 17.23
C VAL A 518 15.72 -10.41 17.50
N LEU A 519 15.10 -11.51 17.92
CA LEU A 519 15.80 -12.77 18.20
C LEU A 519 16.43 -13.34 16.93
N LYS A 520 15.71 -13.28 15.80
CA LYS A 520 16.22 -13.76 14.51
C LYS A 520 17.41 -12.92 14.02
N ASN A 521 17.34 -11.60 14.14
CA ASN A 521 18.46 -10.71 13.82
C ASN A 521 19.67 -10.97 14.70
N LYS A 522 19.49 -11.11 16.03
CA LYS A 522 20.57 -11.46 16.95
C LYS A 522 21.22 -12.80 16.62
N ARG A 523 20.42 -13.81 16.27
CA ARG A 523 20.93 -15.13 15.83
C ARG A 523 21.75 -15.01 14.55
N ARG A 524 21.24 -14.30 13.54
CA ARG A 524 21.95 -14.09 12.27
C ARG A 524 23.24 -13.30 12.46
N GLU A 525 23.22 -12.30 13.33
CA GLU A 525 24.40 -11.51 13.64
C GLU A 525 25.48 -12.34 14.34
N ARG A 526 25.11 -13.23 15.27
CA ARG A 526 26.07 -14.18 15.87
C ARG A 526 26.72 -15.07 14.81
N ILE A 527 25.93 -15.65 13.91
CA ILE A 527 26.43 -16.51 12.83
C ILE A 527 27.30 -15.72 11.85
N TRP A 528 26.89 -14.50 11.50
CA TRP A 528 27.64 -13.65 10.60
C TRP A 528 28.99 -13.24 11.18
N ARG A 529 29.02 -12.86 12.48
CA ARG A 529 30.25 -12.49 13.18
C ARG A 529 31.18 -13.67 13.45
N SER A 530 30.69 -14.91 13.45
CA SER A 530 31.54 -16.10 13.56
C SER A 530 32.19 -16.51 12.25
N MET A 531 31.76 -15.95 11.11
CA MET A 531 32.39 -16.18 9.80
C MET A 531 33.62 -15.29 9.64
N SER A 532 34.70 -15.87 9.11
CA SER A 532 35.88 -15.13 8.67
C SER A 532 35.56 -14.16 7.52
N ALA A 533 36.43 -13.17 7.30
CA ALA A 533 36.23 -12.19 6.22
C ALA A 533 36.13 -12.86 4.84
N GLY A 534 36.91 -13.92 4.60
CA GLY A 534 36.85 -14.72 3.36
C GLY A 534 35.51 -15.43 3.18
N GLU A 535 34.97 -16.05 4.24
CA GLU A 535 33.66 -16.72 4.22
C GLU A 535 32.50 -15.73 4.03
N GLN A 536 32.61 -14.51 4.59
CA GLN A 536 31.60 -13.48 4.38
C GLN A 536 31.55 -13.01 2.91
N VAL A 537 32.71 -12.88 2.27
CA VAL A 537 32.81 -12.53 0.84
C VAL A 537 32.28 -13.69 -0.01
N ASP A 538 32.69 -14.92 0.26
CA ASP A 538 32.20 -16.11 -0.42
C ASP A 538 30.68 -16.24 -0.30
N TYR A 539 30.12 -16.04 0.90
CA TYR A 539 28.68 -16.05 1.11
C TYR A 539 27.97 -14.98 0.26
N LYS A 540 28.51 -13.76 0.16
CA LYS A 540 27.88 -12.69 -0.63
C LYS A 540 27.82 -13.03 -2.12
N VAL A 541 28.84 -13.73 -2.64
CA VAL A 541 28.99 -14.02 -4.07
C VAL A 541 28.29 -15.33 -4.47
N ASN A 542 28.42 -16.38 -3.64
CA ASN A 542 28.04 -17.75 -4.02
C ASN A 542 26.78 -18.28 -3.31
N THR A 543 26.14 -17.49 -2.45
CA THR A 543 24.96 -17.98 -1.71
C THR A 543 23.77 -18.30 -2.63
N LYS A 544 23.18 -19.47 -2.42
CA LYS A 544 21.89 -19.86 -3.02
C LYS A 544 20.69 -19.23 -2.30
N SER A 545 20.92 -18.58 -1.15
CA SER A 545 19.86 -17.96 -0.36
C SER A 545 19.49 -16.62 -0.96
N SER A 546 18.21 -16.45 -1.29
CA SER A 546 17.67 -15.19 -1.81
C SER A 546 16.74 -14.52 -0.80
N GLY A 547 16.60 -13.20 -0.93
CA GLY A 547 15.62 -12.42 -0.20
C GLY A 547 15.78 -12.48 1.32
N SER A 548 14.67 -12.63 2.04
CA SER A 548 14.57 -12.63 3.51
C SER A 548 15.38 -13.74 4.17
N ARG A 549 15.77 -14.78 3.42
CA ARG A 549 16.49 -15.97 3.89
C ARG A 549 18.00 -15.78 4.00
N ARG A 550 18.53 -14.71 3.41
CA ARG A 550 19.96 -14.35 3.47
C ARG A 550 20.42 -14.09 4.91
N LEU A 551 21.66 -14.49 5.23
CA LEU A 551 22.28 -14.29 6.54
C LEU A 551 22.70 -12.85 6.78
N ASP A 552 23.05 -12.10 5.73
CA ASP A 552 23.36 -10.67 5.78
C ASP A 552 22.12 -9.78 5.85
N PHE A 553 20.93 -10.34 5.59
CA PHE A 553 19.67 -9.61 5.73
C PHE A 553 19.26 -9.41 7.20
N ARG A 554 18.78 -8.21 7.53
CA ARG A 554 18.28 -7.83 8.85
C ARG A 554 16.83 -7.36 8.74
N PHE A 555 15.94 -7.99 9.51
CA PHE A 555 14.53 -7.62 9.56
C PHE A 555 14.34 -6.27 10.26
N ALA A 556 13.48 -5.43 9.69
CA ALA A 556 12.95 -4.28 10.41
C ALA A 556 12.01 -4.76 11.53
N HIS A 557 11.92 -4.01 12.63
CA HIS A 557 11.10 -4.34 13.81
C HIS A 557 10.67 -3.10 14.61
#